data_AF-A0A354EPN7-F1
#
_entry.id   AF-A0A354EPN7-F1
#
_cell.length_a   1.000
_cell.length_b   1.000
_cell.length_c   1.000
_cell.angle_alpha   90.00
_cell.angle_beta   90.00
_cell.angle_gamma   90.00
#
_symmetry.space_group_name_H-M   'P 1'
#
loop_
_entity.id
_entity.type
_entity.pdbx_description
1 polymer ?
#
loop_
_entity_poly.entity_id
_entity_poly.type
_entity_poly.pdbx_seq_one_letter_code
_entity_poly.pdbx_strand_id
1 'polypeptide(L)'
;MVESDGVAKALPGDQRAGDASQALTAILQTQYLRYMIIASWALGLLGTIGWFKATLWFGLTVVAGSVRGVVERRVSHRVEGGWGLVFPTVATVTTGAWATAPLLAWFSGASFGQPLALALIISGYVLVFAQLRSSPRQALIISSPYGASAAIILMSLWGGAEFWSMLAVLPFTAAGLFVLVTMTLLREDRIRAFQRHQAHLIEELEAARDKANAANDAKSNFLGVI
;
A
#
# COMPACT_ATOMS: atom_id res chain seq x y z
N MET A 1 -5.40 -51.83 20.17
CA MET A 1 -4.57 -50.76 20.77
C MET A 1 -3.63 -50.29 19.68
N VAL A 2 -3.93 -49.15 19.06
CA VAL A 2 -3.04 -48.48 18.10
C VAL A 2 -2.79 -47.08 18.65
N GLU A 3 -1.51 -46.78 18.78
CA GLU A 3 -0.87 -45.69 19.48
C GLU A 3 -1.15 -44.34 18.79
N SER A 4 -1.67 -43.38 19.54
CA SER A 4 -1.88 -42.00 19.12
C SER A 4 -0.60 -41.20 19.34
N ASP A 5 0.17 -40.99 18.29
CA ASP A 5 1.33 -40.11 18.34
C ASP A 5 1.18 -38.99 17.31
N GLY A 6 1.31 -37.74 17.78
CA GLY A 6 1.62 -36.61 16.91
C GLY A 6 0.53 -35.57 16.63
N VAL A 7 -0.39 -35.28 17.57
CA VAL A 7 -0.98 -33.93 17.61
C VAL A 7 -0.20 -33.12 18.62
N ALA A 8 0.99 -32.66 18.19
CA ALA A 8 1.73 -31.63 18.89
C ALA A 8 0.83 -30.38 18.95
N LYS A 9 0.26 -30.15 20.13
CA LYS A 9 -0.49 -28.96 20.49
C LYS A 9 0.46 -27.77 20.32
N ALA A 10 0.39 -27.09 19.17
CA ALA A 10 1.12 -25.87 18.91
C ALA A 10 0.84 -24.92 20.09
N LEU A 11 1.87 -24.64 20.87
CA LEU A 11 1.79 -23.76 22.02
C LEU A 11 1.31 -22.39 21.54
N PRO A 12 0.38 -21.71 22.24
CA PRO A 12 -0.13 -20.39 21.84
C PRO A 12 0.95 -19.30 21.75
N GLY A 13 2.18 -19.57 22.20
CA GLY A 13 3.36 -18.73 22.00
C GLY A 13 3.96 -18.81 20.59
N ASP A 14 3.88 -19.95 19.91
CA ASP A 14 4.45 -20.15 18.56
C ASP A 14 3.62 -19.44 17.48
N GLN A 15 2.29 -19.43 17.64
CA GLN A 15 1.41 -18.63 16.78
C GLN A 15 1.66 -17.13 16.94
N ARG A 16 1.84 -16.63 18.18
CA ARG A 16 2.15 -15.21 18.43
C ARG A 16 3.54 -14.79 17.93
N ALA A 17 4.53 -15.68 18.01
CA ALA A 17 5.86 -15.43 17.46
C ALA A 17 5.89 -15.49 15.92
N GLY A 18 5.11 -16.39 15.32
CA GLY A 18 4.83 -16.44 13.88
C GLY A 18 4.15 -15.17 13.37
N ASP A 19 3.12 -14.69 14.07
CA ASP A 19 2.40 -13.46 13.74
C ASP A 19 3.31 -12.22 13.86
N ALA A 20 4.11 -12.14 14.92
CA ALA A 20 5.04 -11.02 15.13
C ALA A 20 6.17 -11.01 14.08
N SER A 21 6.72 -12.16 13.71
CA SER A 21 7.77 -12.28 12.69
C SER A 21 7.23 -12.06 11.27
N GLN A 22 6.00 -12.51 10.97
CA GLN A 22 5.31 -12.18 9.72
C GLN A 22 4.98 -10.70 9.63
N ALA A 23 4.45 -10.10 10.69
CA ALA A 23 4.18 -8.67 10.74
C ALA A 23 5.46 -7.85 10.57
N LEU A 24 6.56 -8.25 11.24
CA LEU A 24 7.87 -7.60 11.09
C LEU A 24 8.39 -7.74 9.66
N THR A 25 8.29 -8.93 9.05
CA THR A 25 8.72 -9.18 7.67
C THR A 25 7.91 -8.36 6.67
N ALA A 26 6.59 -8.26 6.86
CA ALA A 26 5.71 -7.44 6.03
C ALA A 26 6.04 -5.94 6.15
N ILE A 27 6.30 -5.45 7.36
CA ILE A 27 6.73 -4.06 7.61
C ILE A 27 8.09 -3.78 6.96
N LEU A 28 9.07 -4.69 7.13
CA LEU A 28 10.40 -4.58 6.54
C LEU A 28 10.37 -4.63 5.01
N GLN A 29 9.57 -5.53 4.42
CA GLN A 29 9.36 -5.60 2.97
C GLN A 29 8.79 -4.27 2.43
N THR A 30 7.86 -3.66 3.16
CA THR A 30 7.23 -2.39 2.76
C THR A 30 8.23 -1.23 2.79
N GLN A 31 9.12 -1.18 3.79
CA GLN A 31 10.20 -0.19 3.83
C GLN A 31 11.25 -0.42 2.74
N TYR A 32 11.68 -1.67 2.53
CA TYR A 32 12.68 -2.02 1.52
C TYR A 32 12.21 -1.66 0.11
N LEU A 33 10.94 -1.94 -0.20
CA LEU A 33 10.32 -1.58 -1.48
C LEU A 33 10.37 -0.06 -1.73
N ARG A 34 10.12 0.75 -0.70
CA ARG A 34 10.18 2.22 -0.82
C ARG A 34 11.59 2.67 -1.20
N TYR A 35 12.63 2.18 -0.53
CA TYR A 35 14.00 2.59 -0.82
C TYR A 35 14.50 2.09 -2.18
N MET A 36 14.07 0.91 -2.61
CA MET A 36 14.31 0.40 -3.97
C MET A 36 13.72 1.33 -5.04
N ILE A 37 12.51 1.85 -4.81
CA ILE A 37 11.88 2.79 -5.76
C ILE A 37 12.60 4.15 -5.75
N ILE A 38 13.01 4.65 -4.57
CA ILE A 38 13.81 5.90 -4.50
C ILE A 38 15.12 5.73 -5.28
N ALA A 39 15.77 4.58 -5.15
CA ALA A 39 17.00 4.28 -5.90
C ALA A 39 16.75 4.21 -7.41
N SER A 40 15.66 3.57 -7.87
CA SER A 40 15.33 3.51 -9.30
C SER A 40 15.02 4.88 -9.88
N TRP A 41 14.32 5.74 -9.12
CA TRP A 41 14.07 7.12 -9.52
C TRP A 41 15.35 7.94 -9.60
N ALA A 42 16.26 7.78 -8.63
CA ALA A 42 17.56 8.42 -8.64
C ALA A 42 18.42 7.99 -9.83
N LEU A 43 18.38 6.70 -10.22
CA LEU A 43 19.02 6.21 -11.43
C LEU A 43 18.47 6.87 -12.70
N GLY A 44 17.15 7.05 -12.79
CA GLY A 44 16.54 7.81 -13.90
C GLY A 44 16.98 9.28 -13.92
N LEU A 45 17.01 9.92 -12.74
CA LEU A 45 17.45 11.31 -12.59
C LEU A 45 18.94 11.50 -12.92
N LEU A 46 19.79 10.51 -12.62
CA LEU A 46 21.22 10.57 -12.95
C LEU A 46 21.45 10.83 -14.45
N GLY A 47 20.61 10.26 -15.31
CA GLY A 47 20.66 10.47 -16.76
C GLY A 47 20.21 11.85 -17.25
N THR A 48 19.63 12.70 -16.38
CA THR A 48 19.06 14.00 -16.80
C THR A 48 19.62 15.20 -16.03
N ILE A 49 19.79 15.09 -14.71
CA ILE A 49 20.21 16.23 -13.85
C ILE A 49 21.66 16.13 -13.37
N GLY A 50 22.38 15.08 -13.78
CA GLY A 50 23.77 14.83 -13.41
C GLY A 50 23.96 14.27 -12.00
N TRP A 51 25.19 13.80 -11.74
CA TRP A 51 25.54 13.04 -10.52
C TRP A 51 25.21 13.77 -9.22
N PHE A 52 25.62 15.03 -9.11
CA PHE A 52 25.50 15.79 -7.86
C PHE A 52 24.03 16.05 -7.47
N LYS A 53 23.20 16.52 -8.41
CA LYS A 53 21.79 16.82 -8.11
C LYS A 53 21.00 15.53 -7.83
N ALA A 54 21.27 14.45 -8.56
CA ALA A 54 20.58 13.18 -8.34
C ALA A 54 20.96 12.53 -7.00
N THR A 55 22.24 12.55 -6.61
CA THR A 55 22.68 12.03 -5.30
C THR A 55 22.16 12.88 -4.14
N LEU A 56 22.13 14.21 -4.29
CA LEU A 56 21.53 15.11 -3.31
C LEU A 56 20.03 14.82 -3.14
N TRP A 57 19.29 14.72 -4.25
CA TRP A 57 17.86 14.38 -4.23
C TRP A 57 17.62 13.01 -3.59
N PHE A 58 18.43 12.00 -3.95
CA PHE A 58 18.37 10.67 -3.37
C PHE A 58 18.54 10.71 -1.84
N GLY A 59 19.61 11.36 -1.36
CA GLY A 59 19.90 11.49 0.07
C GLY A 59 18.77 12.19 0.83
N LEU A 60 18.29 13.32 0.32
CA LEU A 60 17.17 14.06 0.94
C LEU A 60 15.89 13.23 0.98
N THR A 61 15.59 12.47 -0.09
CA THR A 61 14.38 11.65 -0.18
C THR A 61 14.44 10.42 0.72
N VAL A 62 15.61 9.82 0.88
CA VAL A 62 15.86 8.74 1.86
C VAL A 62 15.67 9.24 3.29
N VAL A 63 16.22 10.42 3.61
CA VAL A 63 16.06 11.06 4.94
C VAL A 63 14.60 11.39 5.21
N ALA A 64 13.88 11.97 4.24
CA ALA A 64 12.44 12.21 4.38
C ALA A 64 11.67 10.89 4.64
N GLY A 65 12.02 9.83 3.92
CA GLY A 65 11.44 8.50 4.09
C GLY A 65 11.71 7.86 5.46
N SER A 66 12.92 8.05 6.01
CA SER A 66 13.29 7.52 7.33
C SER A 66 12.63 8.31 8.46
N VAL A 67 12.55 9.65 8.35
CA VAL A 67 11.81 10.51 9.29
C VAL A 67 10.36 10.11 9.36
N ARG A 68 9.70 9.87 8.22
CA ARG A 68 8.32 9.34 8.17
C ARG A 68 8.19 8.03 8.95
N GLY A 69 9.09 7.07 8.72
CA GLY A 69 9.06 5.78 9.42
C GLY A 69 9.24 5.91 10.94
N VAL A 70 10.10 6.83 11.40
CA VAL A 70 10.29 7.11 12.83
C VAL A 70 9.06 7.77 13.44
N VAL A 71 8.43 8.72 12.73
CA VAL A 71 7.20 9.38 13.18
C VAL A 71 6.05 8.38 13.27
N GLU A 72 5.85 7.56 12.23
CA GLU A 72 4.83 6.50 12.22
C GLU A 72 5.01 5.54 13.41
N ARG A 73 6.25 5.08 13.67
CA ARG A 73 6.57 4.15 14.77
C ARG A 73 6.44 4.78 16.16
N ARG A 74 6.84 6.04 16.35
CA ARG A 74 6.68 6.73 17.64
C ARG A 74 5.21 7.00 17.97
N VAL A 75 4.41 7.23 16.96
CA VAL A 75 2.98 7.59 17.11
C VAL A 75 2.13 6.33 17.29
N SER A 76 2.47 5.20 16.66
CA SER A 76 1.75 3.92 16.83
C SER A 76 1.74 3.40 18.27
N HIS A 77 2.70 3.82 19.10
CA HIS A 77 2.78 3.45 20.51
C HIS A 77 1.91 4.30 21.44
N ARG A 78 1.27 5.40 20.96
CA ARG A 78 0.68 6.41 21.85
C ARG A 78 -0.85 6.48 21.91
N VAL A 79 -1.66 5.97 20.97
CA VAL A 79 -3.11 6.24 21.04
C VAL A 79 -4.01 5.18 20.37
N GLU A 80 -4.99 4.67 21.11
CA GLU A 80 -6.16 3.87 20.67
C GLU A 80 -7.32 4.72 20.09
N GLY A 81 -7.12 6.03 19.89
CA GLY A 81 -8.19 6.99 19.59
C GLY A 81 -7.84 7.94 18.44
N GLY A 82 -8.48 7.75 17.29
CA GLY A 82 -8.77 8.77 16.28
C GLY A 82 -7.59 9.58 15.70
N TRP A 83 -6.88 9.03 14.70
CA TRP A 83 -5.77 9.70 14.00
C TRP A 83 -5.96 9.83 12.48
N GLY A 84 -7.19 10.05 12.02
CA GLY A 84 -7.52 10.07 10.58
C GLY A 84 -6.77 11.10 9.71
N LEU A 85 -6.17 12.15 10.29
CA LEU A 85 -5.59 13.27 9.53
C LEU A 85 -4.05 13.37 9.56
N VAL A 86 -3.36 12.95 10.63
CA VAL A 86 -1.90 13.15 10.71
C VAL A 86 -1.13 12.15 9.85
N PHE A 87 -1.62 10.93 9.71
CA PHE A 87 -1.03 9.97 8.78
C PHE A 87 -1.05 10.52 7.33
N PRO A 88 -2.20 11.01 6.80
CA PRO A 88 -2.22 11.73 5.53
C PRO A 88 -1.29 12.93 5.46
N THR A 89 -1.20 13.77 6.50
CA THR A 89 -0.32 14.96 6.49
C THR A 89 1.15 14.58 6.38
N VAL A 90 1.64 13.68 7.23
CA VAL A 90 3.05 13.24 7.19
C VAL A 90 3.34 12.56 5.86
N ALA A 91 2.44 11.68 5.41
CA ALA A 91 2.58 11.03 4.11
C ALA A 91 2.65 12.05 2.96
N THR A 92 1.80 13.06 2.97
CA THR A 92 1.78 14.14 1.96
C THR A 92 3.07 14.95 1.96
N VAL A 93 3.56 15.36 3.14
CA VAL A 93 4.84 16.08 3.27
C VAL A 93 6.00 15.25 2.70
N THR A 94 6.02 13.95 3.01
CA THR A 94 7.06 13.04 2.51
C THR A 94 6.94 12.83 1.00
N THR A 95 5.72 12.71 0.48
CA THR A 95 5.46 12.69 -0.97
C THR A 95 5.89 14.01 -1.64
N GLY A 96 5.86 15.12 -0.92
CA GLY A 96 6.43 16.39 -1.37
C GLY A 96 7.89 16.29 -1.79
N ALA A 97 8.72 15.59 -1.02
CA ALA A 97 10.12 15.34 -1.39
C ALA A 97 10.24 14.55 -2.70
N TRP A 98 9.38 13.54 -2.89
CA TRP A 98 9.34 12.75 -4.12
C TRP A 98 8.89 13.56 -5.34
N ALA A 99 7.88 14.40 -5.15
CA ALA A 99 7.30 15.23 -6.21
C ALA A 99 8.28 16.30 -6.74
N THR A 100 9.41 16.53 -6.08
CA THR A 100 10.48 17.36 -6.63
C THR A 100 11.23 16.69 -7.79
N ALA A 101 11.27 15.35 -7.86
CA ALA A 101 11.94 14.62 -8.94
C ALA A 101 11.45 14.99 -10.35
N PRO A 102 10.13 14.96 -10.65
CA PRO A 102 9.65 15.37 -11.97
C PRO A 102 9.96 16.83 -12.27
N LEU A 103 9.96 17.73 -11.28
CA LEU A 103 10.34 19.12 -11.49
C LEU A 103 11.83 19.27 -11.85
N LEU A 104 12.70 18.55 -11.13
CA LEU A 104 14.13 18.50 -11.42
C LEU A 104 14.40 17.98 -12.84
N ALA A 105 13.70 16.92 -13.25
CA ALA A 105 13.80 16.36 -14.60
C ALA A 105 13.28 17.35 -15.67
N TRP A 106 12.12 17.96 -15.44
CA TRP A 106 11.47 18.86 -16.39
C TRP A 106 12.31 20.11 -16.71
N PHE A 107 12.87 20.73 -15.66
CA PHE A 107 13.68 21.95 -15.79
C PHE A 107 15.19 21.67 -15.96
N SER A 108 15.57 20.42 -16.25
CA SER A 108 16.98 20.02 -16.37
C SER A 108 17.68 20.57 -17.62
N GLY A 109 16.92 20.88 -18.67
CA GLY A 109 17.45 21.20 -20.00
C GLY A 109 17.99 19.98 -20.78
N ALA A 110 17.95 18.78 -20.19
CA ALA A 110 18.33 17.56 -20.89
C ALA A 110 17.27 17.14 -21.91
N SER A 111 17.71 16.57 -23.04
CA SER A 111 16.81 16.09 -24.11
C SER A 111 15.74 15.11 -23.62
N PHE A 112 16.07 14.27 -22.63
CA PHE A 112 15.15 13.31 -22.04
C PHE A 112 14.49 13.80 -20.73
N GLY A 113 14.65 15.07 -20.35
CA GLY A 113 14.13 15.61 -19.09
C GLY A 113 12.60 15.65 -19.04
N GLN A 114 11.95 16.16 -20.08
CA GLN A 114 10.49 16.29 -20.15
C GLN A 114 9.78 14.92 -20.19
N PRO A 115 10.19 13.93 -21.03
CA PRO A 115 9.60 12.59 -20.99
C PRO A 115 9.77 11.91 -19.63
N LEU A 116 10.95 12.03 -19.01
CA LEU A 116 11.20 11.46 -17.69
C LEU A 116 10.28 12.06 -16.62
N ALA A 117 10.08 13.38 -16.63
CA ALA A 117 9.19 14.05 -15.69
C ALA A 117 7.74 13.57 -15.80
N LEU A 118 7.22 13.34 -17.01
CA LEU A 118 5.89 12.77 -17.22
C LEU A 118 5.82 11.34 -16.68
N ALA A 119 6.83 10.52 -16.97
CA ALA A 119 6.92 9.15 -16.46
C ALA A 119 6.94 9.12 -14.91
N LEU A 120 7.68 10.03 -14.27
CA LEU A 120 7.76 10.16 -12.82
C LEU A 120 6.43 10.61 -12.19
N ILE A 121 5.70 11.53 -12.82
CA ILE A 121 4.36 11.94 -12.35
C ILE A 121 3.40 10.76 -12.40
N ILE A 122 3.30 10.09 -13.55
CA ILE A 122 2.38 8.96 -13.73
C ILE A 122 2.75 7.83 -12.76
N SER A 123 4.05 7.49 -12.67
CA SER A 123 4.56 6.49 -11.73
C SER A 123 4.25 6.87 -10.28
N GLY A 124 4.42 8.14 -9.91
CA GLY A 124 4.11 8.65 -8.58
C GLY A 124 2.64 8.48 -8.19
N TYR A 125 1.72 8.81 -9.11
CA TYR A 125 0.29 8.57 -8.92
C TYR A 125 -0.02 7.09 -8.75
N VAL A 126 0.46 6.25 -9.69
CA VAL A 126 0.24 4.79 -9.64
C VAL A 126 0.76 4.21 -8.33
N LEU A 127 1.94 4.65 -7.86
CA LEU A 127 2.54 4.18 -6.63
C LEU A 127 1.67 4.50 -5.41
N VAL A 128 1.20 5.74 -5.27
CA VAL A 128 0.37 6.16 -4.13
C VAL A 128 -0.95 5.40 -4.12
N PHE A 129 -1.62 5.28 -5.27
CA PHE A 129 -2.87 4.54 -5.39
C PHE A 129 -2.70 3.03 -5.20
N ALA A 130 -1.58 2.47 -5.64
CA ALA A 130 -1.24 1.07 -5.42
C ALA A 130 -0.86 0.77 -3.96
N GLN A 131 -0.45 1.76 -3.16
CA GLN A 131 -0.20 1.58 -1.73
C GLN A 131 -1.46 1.77 -0.88
N LEU A 132 -2.36 2.68 -1.29
CA LEU A 132 -3.57 3.03 -0.55
C LEU A 132 -4.83 2.49 -1.23
N ARG A 133 -4.75 1.25 -1.72
CA ARG A 133 -5.78 0.61 -2.55
C ARG A 133 -7.17 0.59 -1.91
N SER A 134 -7.23 0.41 -0.59
CA SER A 134 -8.47 0.36 0.19
C SER A 134 -8.99 1.74 0.61
N SER A 135 -8.25 2.81 0.35
CA SER A 135 -8.54 4.18 0.82
C SER A 135 -8.32 5.23 -0.28
N PRO A 136 -9.14 5.23 -1.35
CA PRO A 136 -8.94 6.10 -2.52
C PRO A 136 -8.99 7.60 -2.17
N ARG A 137 -9.80 8.00 -1.18
CA ARG A 137 -9.84 9.39 -0.71
C ARG A 137 -8.51 9.82 -0.08
N GLN A 138 -7.86 8.94 0.69
CA GLN A 138 -6.54 9.24 1.26
C GLN A 138 -5.46 9.24 0.18
N ALA A 139 -5.58 8.36 -0.82
CA ALA A 139 -4.68 8.34 -1.97
C ALA A 139 -4.65 9.68 -2.70
N LEU A 140 -5.82 10.30 -2.95
CA LEU A 140 -5.92 11.62 -3.57
C LEU A 140 -5.18 12.71 -2.77
N ILE A 141 -5.33 12.73 -1.45
CA ILE A 141 -4.67 13.71 -0.57
C ILE A 141 -3.16 13.50 -0.61
N ILE A 142 -2.70 12.25 -0.48
CA ILE A 142 -1.27 11.92 -0.42
C ILE A 142 -0.60 12.08 -1.79
N SER A 143 -1.32 11.93 -2.90
CA SER A 143 -0.83 12.20 -4.25
C SER A 143 -0.83 13.69 -4.62
N SER A 144 -1.44 14.56 -3.82
CA SER A 144 -1.55 16.00 -4.12
C SER A 144 -0.21 16.68 -4.45
N PRO A 145 0.96 16.31 -3.90
CA PRO A 145 2.22 16.92 -4.32
C PRO A 145 2.59 16.62 -5.78
N TYR A 146 2.25 15.43 -6.30
CA TYR A 146 2.39 15.15 -7.73
C TYR A 146 1.43 15.98 -8.57
N GLY A 147 0.22 16.24 -8.07
CA GLY A 147 -0.71 17.18 -8.68
C GLY A 147 -0.16 18.61 -8.72
N ALA A 148 0.47 19.06 -7.64
CA ALA A 148 1.15 20.35 -7.60
C ALA A 148 2.31 20.42 -8.61
N SER A 149 3.16 19.38 -8.69
CA SER A 149 4.23 19.32 -9.68
C SER A 149 3.70 19.31 -11.12
N ALA A 150 2.63 18.55 -11.38
CA ALA A 150 1.97 18.54 -12.68
C ALA A 150 1.38 19.91 -13.04
N ALA A 151 0.79 20.61 -12.07
CA ALA A 151 0.26 21.96 -12.27
C ALA A 151 1.37 22.98 -12.53
N ILE A 152 2.50 22.92 -11.81
CA ILE A 152 3.68 23.78 -12.06
C ILE A 152 4.19 23.56 -13.49
N ILE A 153 4.32 22.30 -13.91
CA ILE A 153 4.74 21.94 -15.27
C ILE A 153 3.75 22.47 -16.31
N LEU A 154 2.45 22.25 -16.10
CA LEU A 154 1.40 22.72 -17.01
C LEU A 154 1.40 24.24 -17.14
N MET A 155 1.56 24.96 -16.02
CA MET A 155 1.67 26.43 -16.01
C MET A 155 2.94 26.91 -16.72
N SER A 156 4.04 26.17 -16.65
CA SER A 156 5.27 26.49 -17.41
C SER A 156 5.09 26.41 -18.93
N LEU A 157 4.08 25.66 -19.38
CA LEU A 157 3.73 25.50 -20.79
C LEU A 157 2.66 26.50 -21.25
N TRP A 158 2.16 27.37 -20.38
CA TRP A 158 1.04 28.27 -20.70
C TRP A 158 1.33 29.12 -21.94
N GLY A 159 0.46 29.03 -22.95
CA GLY A 159 0.62 29.73 -24.23
C GLY A 159 1.58 29.05 -25.22
N GLY A 160 2.23 27.94 -24.84
CA GLY A 160 3.04 27.12 -25.73
C GLY A 160 2.23 26.06 -26.48
N ALA A 161 2.82 25.50 -27.54
CA ALA A 161 2.19 24.45 -28.36
C ALA A 161 1.90 23.16 -27.56
N GLU A 162 2.77 22.82 -26.61
CA GLU A 162 2.67 21.58 -25.82
C GLU A 162 1.69 21.65 -24.65
N PHE A 163 1.07 22.81 -24.40
CA PHE A 163 0.11 22.98 -23.30
C PHE A 163 -1.06 21.99 -23.40
N TRP A 164 -1.67 21.92 -24.59
CA TRP A 164 -2.80 21.03 -24.84
C TRP A 164 -2.38 19.56 -24.87
N SER A 165 -1.18 19.26 -25.37
CA SER A 165 -0.57 17.93 -25.32
C SER A 165 -0.46 17.44 -23.87
N MET A 166 0.07 18.29 -22.97
CA MET A 166 0.19 17.98 -21.55
C MET A 166 -1.18 17.80 -20.89
N LEU A 167 -2.14 18.68 -21.18
CA LEU A 167 -3.50 18.59 -20.64
C LEU A 167 -4.19 17.29 -21.08
N ALA A 168 -3.96 16.86 -22.33
CA ALA A 168 -4.51 15.62 -22.87
C ALA A 168 -4.00 14.35 -22.16
N VAL A 169 -2.88 14.40 -21.41
CA VAL A 169 -2.36 13.27 -20.61
C VAL A 169 -3.22 12.99 -19.36
N LEU A 170 -3.93 14.01 -18.84
CA LEU A 170 -4.77 13.88 -17.65
C LEU A 170 -5.83 12.78 -17.76
N PRO A 171 -6.68 12.72 -18.82
CA PRO A 171 -7.69 11.67 -18.93
C PRO A 171 -7.09 10.27 -19.00
N PHE A 172 -5.93 10.08 -19.65
CA PHE A 172 -5.26 8.77 -19.68
C PHE A 172 -4.80 8.33 -18.29
N THR A 173 -4.21 9.26 -17.54
CA THR A 173 -3.76 8.99 -16.17
C THR A 173 -4.94 8.68 -15.26
N ALA A 174 -6.01 9.49 -15.34
CA ALA A 174 -7.24 9.29 -14.57
C ALA A 174 -7.90 7.94 -14.88
N ALA A 175 -8.00 7.55 -16.16
CA ALA A 175 -8.54 6.26 -16.56
C ALA A 175 -7.71 5.08 -16.02
N GLY A 176 -6.38 5.17 -16.10
CA GLY A 176 -5.48 4.14 -15.54
C GLY A 176 -5.65 3.97 -14.03
N LEU A 177 -5.72 5.08 -13.28
CA LEU A 177 -5.99 5.05 -11.85
C LEU A 177 -7.39 4.51 -11.52
N PHE A 178 -8.40 4.90 -12.31
CA PHE A 178 -9.76 4.42 -12.14
C PHE A 178 -9.84 2.89 -12.26
N VAL A 179 -9.19 2.31 -13.27
CA VAL A 179 -9.12 0.86 -13.45
C VAL A 179 -8.39 0.20 -12.27
N LEU A 180 -7.24 0.74 -11.85
CA LEU A 180 -6.46 0.22 -10.73
C LEU A 180 -7.28 0.16 -9.43
N VAL A 181 -7.98 1.25 -9.12
CA VAL A 181 -8.84 1.35 -7.93
C VAL A 181 -10.02 0.38 -8.04
N THR A 182 -10.76 0.42 -9.14
CA THR A 182 -11.96 -0.40 -9.33
C THR A 182 -11.64 -1.89 -9.25
N MET A 183 -10.57 -2.33 -9.93
CA MET A 183 -10.14 -3.73 -9.89
C MET A 183 -9.72 -4.18 -8.50
N THR A 184 -9.13 -3.28 -7.70
CA THR A 184 -8.77 -3.63 -6.33
C THR A 184 -9.99 -3.74 -5.44
N LEU A 185 -10.91 -2.78 -5.49
CA LEU A 185 -12.15 -2.82 -4.71
C LEU A 185 -12.97 -4.08 -5.03
N LEU A 186 -13.11 -4.42 -6.31
CA LEU A 186 -13.81 -5.64 -6.74
C LEU A 186 -13.13 -6.94 -6.27
N ARG A 187 -11.80 -6.93 -6.11
CA ARG A 187 -11.08 -8.08 -5.54
C ARG A 187 -11.33 -8.20 -4.04
N GLU A 188 -11.31 -7.07 -3.32
CA GLU A 188 -11.63 -7.06 -1.88
C GLU A 188 -13.06 -7.51 -1.61
N ASP A 189 -14.04 -7.00 -2.36
CA ASP A 189 -15.44 -7.37 -2.19
C ASP A 189 -15.68 -8.85 -2.42
N ARG A 190 -15.01 -9.44 -3.43
CA ARG A 190 -15.05 -10.89 -3.67
C ARG A 190 -14.44 -11.67 -2.51
N ILE A 191 -13.28 -11.29 -2.01
CA ILE A 191 -12.63 -11.96 -0.88
C ILE A 191 -13.53 -11.90 0.36
N ARG A 192 -14.12 -10.74 0.65
CA ARG A 192 -15.05 -10.57 1.78
C ARG A 192 -16.33 -11.38 1.61
N ALA A 193 -16.83 -11.54 0.38
CA ALA A 193 -17.97 -12.41 0.11
C ALA A 193 -17.64 -13.89 0.34
N PHE A 194 -16.47 -14.35 -0.12
CA PHE A 194 -16.00 -15.71 0.14
C PHE A 194 -15.78 -15.99 1.63
N GLN A 195 -15.16 -15.07 2.36
CA GLN A 195 -14.95 -15.20 3.81
C GLN A 195 -16.26 -15.28 4.58
N ARG A 196 -17.27 -14.48 4.22
CA ARG A 196 -18.62 -14.56 4.81
C ARG A 196 -19.29 -15.91 4.54
N HIS A 197 -19.14 -16.43 3.32
CA HIS A 197 -19.68 -17.74 2.97
C HIS A 197 -19.00 -18.88 3.73
N GLN A 198 -17.67 -18.84 3.88
CA GLN A 198 -16.94 -19.82 4.70
C GLN A 198 -17.33 -19.76 6.18
N ALA A 199 -17.49 -18.55 6.75
CA ALA A 199 -17.92 -18.38 8.13
C ALA A 199 -19.31 -19.01 8.37
N HIS A 200 -20.25 -18.78 7.44
CA HIS A 200 -21.57 -19.39 7.50
C HIS A 200 -21.54 -20.93 7.41
N LEU A 201 -20.74 -21.49 6.51
CA LEU A 201 -20.60 -22.95 6.39
C LEU A 201 -19.96 -23.58 7.63
N ILE A 202 -19.01 -22.89 8.28
CA ILE A 202 -18.42 -23.35 9.55
C ILE A 202 -19.51 -23.40 10.63
N GLU A 203 -20.34 -22.36 10.73
CA GLU A 203 -21.45 -22.31 11.68
C GLU A 203 -22.48 -23.42 11.44
N GLU A 204 -22.84 -23.71 10.20
CA GLU A 204 -23.73 -24.83 9.85
C GLU A 204 -23.13 -26.20 10.23
N LEU A 205 -21.84 -26.39 9.96
CA LEU A 205 -21.13 -27.62 10.31
C LEU A 205 -21.01 -27.79 11.83
N GLU A 206 -20.77 -26.72 12.59
CA GLU A 206 -20.77 -26.73 14.04
C GLU A 206 -22.15 -27.09 14.60
N ALA A 207 -23.22 -26.47 14.08
CA ALA A 207 -24.59 -26.80 14.47
C ALA A 207 -24.96 -28.27 14.16
N ALA A 208 -24.55 -28.77 12.99
CA ALA A 208 -24.78 -30.17 12.61
C ALA A 208 -23.99 -31.14 13.49
N ARG A 209 -22.73 -30.83 13.81
CA ARG A 209 -21.89 -31.60 14.74
C ARG A 209 -22.52 -31.63 16.13
N ASP A 210 -22.94 -30.49 16.65
CA ASP A 210 -23.49 -30.38 17.99
C ASP A 210 -24.82 -31.17 18.09
N LYS A 211 -25.64 -31.14 17.04
CA LYS A 211 -26.84 -31.99 16.93
C LYS A 211 -26.50 -33.49 16.89
N ALA A 212 -25.45 -33.88 16.16
CA ALA A 212 -25.00 -35.27 16.10
C ALA A 212 -24.45 -35.76 17.45
N ASN A 213 -23.69 -34.93 18.16
CA ASN A 213 -23.20 -35.23 19.51
C ASN A 213 -24.36 -35.38 20.50
N ALA A 214 -25.33 -34.46 20.51
CA ALA A 214 -26.50 -34.56 21.37
C ALA A 214 -27.32 -35.84 21.11
N ALA A 215 -27.45 -36.26 19.85
CA ALA A 215 -28.10 -37.51 19.49
C ALA A 215 -27.30 -38.74 19.96
N ASN A 216 -25.97 -38.68 19.89
CA ASN A 216 -25.10 -39.75 20.37
C ASN A 216 -25.15 -39.88 21.91
N ASP A 217 -25.14 -38.77 22.64
CA ASP A 217 -25.26 -38.75 24.09
C ASP A 217 -26.61 -39.32 24.55
N ALA A 218 -27.71 -38.96 23.86
CA ALA A 218 -29.03 -39.54 24.12
C ALA A 218 -29.06 -41.06 23.87
N LYS A 219 -28.41 -41.54 22.81
CA LYS A 219 -28.29 -42.98 22.53
C LYS A 219 -27.42 -43.70 23.57
N SER A 220 -26.31 -43.10 23.99
CA SER A 220 -25.43 -43.64 25.03
C SER A 220 -26.17 -43.77 26.36
N ASN A 221 -26.97 -42.77 26.75
CA ASN A 221 -27.82 -42.85 27.94
C ASN A 221 -28.88 -43.95 27.84
N PHE A 222 -29.47 -44.16 26.65
CA PHE A 222 -30.44 -45.25 26.44
C PHE A 222 -29.79 -46.64 26.55
N LEU A 223 -28.57 -46.81 26.02
CA LEU A 223 -27.87 -48.09 26.04
C LEU A 223 -27.17 -48.39 27.38
N GLY A 224 -26.86 -47.38 28.20
CA GLY A 224 -26.29 -47.57 29.54
C GLY A 224 -27.30 -47.92 30.64
N VAL A 225 -28.61 -47.90 30.32
CA VAL A 225 -29.71 -48.25 31.25
C VAL A 225 -30.15 -49.72 31.08
N ILE A 226 -29.69 -50.42 30.04
CA ILE A 226 -29.91 -51.85 29.81
C ILE A 226 -28.71 -52.65 30.33
#